data_AF-A0A7S3RZJ7-F1
#
_entry.id   AF-A0A7S3RZJ7-F1
#
_cell.length_a   1.000
_cell.length_b   1.000
_cell.length_c   1.000
_cell.angle_alpha   90.00
_cell.angle_beta   90.00
_cell.angle_gamma   90.00
#
_symmetry.space_group_name_H-M   'P 1'
#
loop_
_entity.id
_entity.type
_entity.pdbx_description
1 polymer ?
#
loop_
_entity_poly.entity_id
_entity_poly.type
_entity_poly.pdbx_seq_one_letter_code
_entity_poly.pdbx_strand_id
1 'polypeptide(L)'
;KTSGGDLSKSIDVATANIESLTSEIEASSKRKAQTEADLKEHQTSRAEAKEAMAAATALIEKEAAAYSKEKSDLETNLAALDKAITAIEKGVAGSFLQTPVAGKVRQYAMERADLPDATRQELLSFLSGAQG
;
A
#
# COMPACT_ATOMS: atom_id res chain seq x y z
N LYS A 1 -44.74 -53.97 58.42
CA LYS A 1 -44.52 -52.56 58.82
C LYS A 1 -43.09 -52.20 58.42
N THR A 2 -42.89 -51.50 57.31
CA THR A 2 -41.55 -51.16 56.74
C THR A 2 -41.33 -49.65 56.62
N SER A 3 -42.27 -48.83 57.08
CA SER A 3 -42.30 -47.38 56.85
C SER A 3 -41.05 -46.62 57.34
N GLY A 4 -40.39 -47.08 58.40
CA GLY A 4 -39.16 -46.45 58.89
C GLY A 4 -37.93 -46.70 58.00
N GLY A 5 -37.83 -47.90 57.41
CA GLY A 5 -36.73 -48.24 56.49
C GLY A 5 -36.87 -47.57 55.14
N ASP A 6 -38.11 -47.48 54.62
CA ASP A 6 -38.40 -46.77 53.37
C ASP A 6 -38.17 -45.25 53.52
N LEU A 7 -38.51 -44.68 54.68
CA LEU A 7 -38.21 -43.29 55.01
C LEU A 7 -36.69 -43.03 55.08
N SER A 8 -35.93 -43.90 55.75
CA SER A 8 -34.46 -43.78 55.82
C SER A 8 -33.84 -43.77 54.43
N LYS A 9 -34.22 -44.72 53.57
CA LYS A 9 -33.74 -44.78 52.18
C LYS A 9 -34.07 -43.50 51.40
N SER A 10 -35.27 -42.96 51.58
CA SER A 10 -35.66 -41.73 50.88
C SER A 10 -34.85 -40.52 51.35
N ILE A 11 -34.48 -40.46 52.64
CA ILE A 11 -33.61 -39.42 53.19
C ILE A 11 -32.21 -39.56 52.61
N ASP A 12 -31.64 -40.76 52.59
CA ASP A 12 -30.29 -40.99 52.06
C ASP A 12 -30.20 -40.60 50.58
N VAL A 13 -31.21 -40.97 49.78
CA VAL A 13 -31.31 -40.56 48.37
C VAL A 13 -31.45 -39.06 48.24
N ALA A 14 -32.29 -38.41 49.06
CA ALA A 14 -32.45 -36.97 49.04
C ALA A 14 -31.15 -36.23 49.40
N THR A 15 -30.42 -36.70 50.42
CA THR A 15 -29.11 -36.15 50.81
C THR A 15 -28.10 -36.27 49.67
N ALA A 16 -27.98 -37.46 49.06
CA ALA A 16 -27.07 -37.66 47.93
C ALA A 16 -27.43 -36.75 46.73
N ASN A 17 -28.73 -36.57 46.45
CA ASN A 17 -29.17 -35.66 45.39
C ASN A 17 -28.87 -34.19 45.72
N ILE A 18 -29.02 -33.76 46.97
CA ILE A 18 -28.68 -32.41 47.41
C ILE A 18 -27.18 -32.14 47.21
N GLU A 19 -26.31 -33.09 47.58
CA GLU A 19 -24.87 -32.97 47.39
C GLU A 19 -24.49 -32.89 45.90
N SER A 20 -25.11 -33.73 45.07
CA SER A 20 -24.92 -33.70 43.61
C SER A 20 -25.35 -32.37 43.00
N LEU A 21 -26.57 -31.91 43.30
CA LEU A 21 -27.11 -30.65 42.78
C LEU A 21 -26.29 -29.45 43.26
N THR A 22 -25.78 -29.47 44.50
CA THR A 22 -24.89 -28.42 45.02
C THR A 22 -23.61 -28.34 44.20
N SER A 23 -22.99 -29.50 43.94
CA SER A 23 -21.77 -29.59 43.13
C SER A 23 -22.01 -29.10 41.68
N GLU A 24 -23.14 -29.45 41.09
CA GLU A 24 -23.54 -28.98 39.75
C GLU A 24 -23.77 -27.47 39.70
N ILE A 25 -24.42 -26.90 40.72
CA ILE A 25 -24.66 -25.46 40.85
C ILE A 25 -23.33 -24.71 40.95
N GLU A 26 -22.38 -25.20 41.76
CA GLU A 26 -21.05 -24.59 41.86
C GLU A 26 -20.31 -24.63 40.52
N ALA A 27 -20.31 -25.78 39.83
CA ALA A 27 -19.69 -25.93 38.52
C ALA A 27 -20.32 -25.02 37.47
N SER A 28 -21.65 -24.95 37.43
CA SER A 28 -22.41 -24.07 36.53
C SER A 28 -22.14 -22.60 36.81
N SER A 29 -22.06 -22.21 38.09
CA SER A 29 -21.77 -20.83 38.49
C SER A 29 -20.37 -20.39 38.06
N LYS A 30 -19.37 -21.27 38.21
CA LYS A 30 -18.01 -21.03 37.72
C LYS A 30 -17.97 -20.90 36.19
N ARG A 31 -18.67 -21.78 35.46
CA ARG A 31 -18.78 -21.70 33.99
C ARG A 31 -19.45 -20.41 33.53
N LYS A 32 -20.51 -19.97 34.22
CA LYS A 32 -21.18 -18.72 33.93
C LYS A 32 -20.24 -17.54 34.10
N ALA A 33 -19.53 -17.46 35.23
CA ALA A 33 -18.56 -16.39 35.49
C ALA A 33 -17.45 -16.36 34.42
N GLN A 34 -16.93 -17.51 34.01
CA GLN A 34 -15.95 -17.61 32.92
C GLN A 34 -16.55 -17.10 31.60
N THR A 35 -17.75 -17.56 31.24
CA THR A 35 -18.40 -17.16 29.98
C THR A 35 -18.69 -15.66 29.93
N GLU A 36 -19.07 -15.05 31.07
CA GLU A 36 -19.28 -13.60 31.17
C GLU A 36 -17.97 -12.82 31.01
N ALA A 37 -16.85 -13.33 31.55
CA ALA A 37 -15.53 -12.76 31.35
C ALA A 37 -15.08 -12.85 29.88
N ASP A 38 -15.19 -14.04 29.28
CA ASP A 38 -14.84 -14.29 27.88
C ASP A 38 -15.68 -13.42 26.93
N LEU A 39 -16.99 -13.27 27.22
CA LEU A 39 -17.87 -12.43 26.42
C LEU A 39 -17.42 -10.96 26.45
N LYS A 40 -17.02 -10.45 27.62
CA LYS A 40 -16.53 -9.08 27.75
C LYS A 40 -15.22 -8.89 26.98
N GLU A 41 -14.30 -9.84 27.10
CA GLU A 41 -13.04 -9.83 26.34
C GLU A 41 -13.31 -9.82 24.84
N HIS A 42 -14.16 -10.73 24.34
CA HIS A 42 -14.50 -10.79 22.92
C HIS A 42 -15.21 -9.54 22.40
N GLN A 43 -16.02 -8.87 23.22
CA GLN A 43 -16.61 -7.59 22.85
C GLN A 43 -15.55 -6.50 22.66
N THR A 44 -14.56 -6.43 23.55
CA THR A 44 -13.43 -5.52 23.43
C THR A 44 -12.60 -5.86 22.19
N SER A 45 -12.18 -7.11 22.01
CA SER A 45 -11.39 -7.53 20.84
C SER A 45 -12.12 -7.26 19.52
N ARG A 46 -13.45 -7.42 19.49
CA ARG A 46 -14.27 -7.10 18.32
C ARG A 46 -14.28 -5.61 18.01
N ALA A 47 -14.32 -4.74 19.02
CA ALA A 47 -14.27 -3.30 18.83
C ALA A 47 -12.91 -2.87 18.28
N GLU A 48 -11.82 -3.35 18.89
CA GLU A 48 -10.44 -3.08 18.45
C GLU A 48 -10.19 -3.58 17.03
N ALA A 49 -10.66 -4.78 16.68
CA ALA A 49 -10.53 -5.33 15.33
C ALA A 49 -11.26 -4.47 14.28
N LYS A 50 -12.43 -3.92 14.62
CA LYS A 50 -13.17 -3.01 13.72
C LYS A 50 -12.42 -1.69 13.51
N GLU A 51 -11.86 -1.13 14.57
CA GLU A 51 -11.04 0.09 14.47
C GLU A 51 -9.79 -0.14 13.63
N ALA A 52 -9.09 -1.25 13.86
CA ALA A 52 -7.91 -1.63 13.08
C ALA A 52 -8.24 -1.81 11.58
N MET A 53 -9.37 -2.44 11.26
CA MET A 53 -9.82 -2.59 9.87
C MET A 53 -10.20 -1.25 9.24
N ALA A 54 -10.86 -0.36 9.96
CA ALA A 54 -11.18 0.98 9.46
C ALA A 54 -9.90 1.78 9.17
N ALA A 55 -8.91 1.73 10.06
CA ALA A 55 -7.61 2.38 9.87
C ALA A 55 -6.84 1.80 8.67
N ALA A 56 -6.85 0.46 8.51
CA ALA A 56 -6.22 -0.21 7.37
C ALA A 56 -6.88 0.19 6.04
N THR A 57 -8.21 0.20 5.96
CA THR A 57 -8.95 0.65 4.77
C THR A 57 -8.60 2.10 4.42
N ALA A 58 -8.58 3.00 5.41
CA ALA A 58 -8.22 4.40 5.19
C ALA A 58 -6.78 4.57 4.67
N LEU A 59 -5.84 3.76 5.17
CA LEU A 59 -4.46 3.75 4.66
C LEU A 59 -4.41 3.25 3.20
N ILE A 60 -5.09 2.15 2.89
CA ILE A 60 -5.15 1.58 1.53
C ILE A 60 -5.74 2.61 0.55
N GLU A 61 -6.82 3.28 0.92
CA GLU A 61 -7.45 4.31 0.09
C GLU A 61 -6.50 5.49 -0.16
N LYS A 62 -5.80 5.95 0.88
CA LYS A 62 -4.79 7.02 0.77
C LYS A 62 -3.63 6.61 -0.15
N GLU A 63 -3.11 5.40 0.01
CA GLU A 63 -1.99 4.89 -0.80
C GLU A 63 -2.42 4.66 -2.25
N ALA A 64 -3.62 4.13 -2.49
CA ALA A 64 -4.17 3.96 -3.83
C ALA A 64 -4.34 5.31 -4.56
N ALA A 65 -4.81 6.34 -3.84
CA ALA A 65 -4.91 7.68 -4.40
C ALA A 65 -3.53 8.28 -4.73
N ALA A 66 -2.55 8.13 -3.83
CA ALA A 66 -1.17 8.57 -4.06
C ALA A 66 -0.54 7.85 -5.26
N TYR A 67 -0.70 6.53 -5.35
CA TYR A 67 -0.23 5.72 -6.47
C TYR A 67 -0.86 6.16 -7.79
N SER A 68 -2.18 6.37 -7.83
CA SER A 68 -2.87 6.80 -9.04
C SER A 68 -2.37 8.16 -9.53
N LYS A 69 -2.09 9.08 -8.62
CA LYS A 69 -1.53 10.39 -8.96
C LYS A 69 -0.12 10.25 -9.53
N GLU A 70 0.77 9.56 -8.82
CA GLU A 70 2.15 9.35 -9.25
C GLU A 70 2.22 8.65 -10.62
N LYS A 71 1.37 7.63 -10.83
CA LYS A 71 1.26 6.94 -12.11
C LYS A 71 0.88 7.91 -13.23
N SER A 72 -0.14 8.76 -13.03
CA SER A 72 -0.57 9.74 -14.02
C SER A 72 0.53 10.75 -14.37
N ASP A 73 1.26 11.23 -13.36
CA ASP A 73 2.37 12.16 -13.55
C ASP A 73 3.51 11.50 -14.33
N LEU A 74 3.87 10.26 -14.00
CA LEU A 74 4.89 9.48 -14.71
C LEU A 74 4.48 9.16 -16.16
N GLU A 75 3.24 8.76 -16.41
CA GLU A 75 2.74 8.51 -17.77
C GLU A 75 2.79 9.78 -18.62
N THR A 76 2.45 10.93 -18.04
CA THR A 76 2.56 12.24 -18.71
C THR A 76 4.01 12.57 -19.05
N ASN A 77 4.93 12.35 -18.11
CA ASN A 77 6.36 12.58 -18.31
C ASN A 77 6.95 11.65 -19.38
N LEU A 78 6.58 10.37 -19.37
CA LEU A 78 7.00 9.40 -20.40
C LEU A 78 6.52 9.83 -21.79
N ALA A 79 5.25 10.23 -21.92
CA ALA A 79 4.72 10.72 -23.19
C ALA A 79 5.43 12.01 -23.67
N ALA A 80 5.85 12.88 -22.77
CA ALA A 80 6.65 14.06 -23.10
C ALA A 80 8.07 13.69 -23.57
N LEU A 81 8.70 12.72 -22.91
CA LEU A 81 10.00 12.19 -23.32
C LEU A 81 9.92 11.51 -24.68
N ASP A 82 8.91 10.70 -24.96
CA ASP A 82 8.70 10.07 -26.27
C ASP A 82 8.56 11.11 -27.39
N LYS A 83 7.81 12.20 -27.13
CA LYS A 83 7.70 13.32 -28.07
C LYS A 83 9.03 14.04 -28.26
N ALA A 84 9.80 14.24 -27.19
CA ALA A 84 11.12 14.86 -27.27
C ALA A 84 12.09 14.00 -28.07
N ILE A 85 12.13 12.70 -27.82
CA ILE A 85 12.92 11.72 -28.58
C ILE A 85 12.50 11.75 -30.05
N THR A 86 11.21 11.67 -30.35
CA THR A 86 10.70 11.73 -31.72
C THR A 86 11.07 13.05 -32.42
N ALA A 87 11.02 14.17 -31.70
CA ALA A 87 11.41 15.48 -32.24
C ALA A 87 12.92 15.56 -32.49
N ILE A 88 13.73 14.93 -31.64
CA ILE A 88 15.18 14.77 -31.85
C ILE A 88 15.43 13.87 -33.06
N GLU A 89 14.80 12.70 -33.15
CA GLU A 89 14.98 11.76 -34.27
C GLU A 89 14.55 12.39 -35.61
N LYS A 90 13.41 13.07 -35.64
CA LYS A 90 12.91 13.75 -36.86
C LYS A 90 13.64 15.06 -37.17
N GLY A 91 14.17 15.72 -36.15
CA GLY A 91 14.81 17.02 -36.27
C GLY A 91 16.32 16.95 -36.54
N VAL A 92 17.05 16.01 -35.93
CA VAL A 92 18.48 16.21 -35.64
C VAL A 92 19.43 15.58 -36.66
N ALA A 93 19.05 14.56 -37.44
CA ALA A 93 20.01 13.99 -38.40
C ALA A 93 20.12 14.77 -39.73
N GLY A 94 19.06 15.44 -40.20
CA GLY A 94 19.07 16.06 -41.54
C GLY A 94 18.40 17.43 -41.66
N SER A 95 17.37 17.73 -40.87
CA SER A 95 16.59 18.98 -41.01
C SER A 95 17.15 20.12 -40.14
N PHE A 96 17.68 19.82 -38.96
CA PHE A 96 18.27 20.82 -38.05
C PHE A 96 19.40 21.60 -38.71
N LEU A 97 20.30 20.91 -39.43
CA LEU A 97 21.40 21.52 -40.18
C LEU A 97 20.91 22.50 -41.26
N GLN A 98 19.69 22.30 -41.76
CA GLN A 98 19.07 23.17 -42.76
C GLN A 98 18.31 24.36 -42.14
N THR A 99 18.19 24.43 -40.82
CA THR A 99 17.48 25.54 -40.16
C THR A 99 18.33 26.81 -40.07
N PRO A 100 17.73 28.01 -40.11
CA PRO A 100 18.43 29.28 -39.85
C PRO A 100 19.09 29.34 -38.47
N VAL A 101 18.61 28.53 -37.52
CA VAL A 101 19.18 28.43 -36.16
C VAL A 101 20.55 27.76 -36.20
N ALA A 102 20.72 26.66 -36.96
CA ALA A 102 22.03 26.03 -37.15
C ALA A 102 23.04 26.99 -37.81
N GLY A 103 22.60 27.83 -38.74
CA GLY A 103 23.43 28.90 -39.33
C GLY A 103 23.92 29.92 -38.30
N LYS A 104 23.06 30.34 -37.37
CA LYS A 104 23.44 31.24 -36.26
C LYS A 104 24.39 30.57 -35.26
N VAL A 105 24.16 29.29 -34.94
CA VAL A 105 25.05 28.53 -34.04
C VAL A 105 26.43 28.35 -34.70
N ARG A 106 26.51 28.09 -36.01
CA ARG A 106 27.76 28.05 -36.78
C ARG A 106 28.50 29.38 -36.75
N GLN A 107 27.81 30.49 -37.03
CA GLN A 107 28.41 31.82 -36.98
C GLN A 107 28.93 32.16 -35.58
N TYR A 108 28.15 31.86 -34.55
CA TYR A 108 28.56 32.09 -33.16
C TYR A 108 29.80 31.24 -32.78
N ALA A 109 29.82 29.96 -33.17
CA ALA A 109 30.96 29.07 -32.94
C ALA A 109 32.25 29.55 -33.66
N MET A 110 32.12 30.22 -34.80
CA MET A 110 33.24 30.79 -35.55
C MET A 110 33.72 32.13 -34.98
N GLU A 111 32.80 33.02 -34.61
CA GLU A 111 33.10 34.42 -34.36
C GLU A 111 33.15 34.80 -32.87
N ARG A 112 32.45 34.08 -31.99
CA ARG A 112 32.16 34.57 -30.62
C ARG A 112 32.28 33.54 -29.51
N ALA A 113 32.24 32.25 -29.82
CA ALA A 113 32.30 31.21 -28.80
C ALA A 113 33.73 31.06 -28.27
N ASP A 114 33.89 31.15 -26.95
CA ASP A 114 35.12 30.79 -26.26
C ASP A 114 35.16 29.26 -26.06
N LEU A 115 35.56 28.55 -27.11
CA LEU A 115 35.66 27.09 -27.15
C LEU A 115 37.08 26.66 -27.50
N PRO A 116 37.60 25.59 -26.87
CA PRO A 116 38.82 24.92 -27.30
C PRO A 116 38.75 24.52 -28.77
N ASP A 117 39.86 24.62 -29.49
CA ASP A 117 39.91 24.41 -30.95
C ASP A 117 39.37 23.05 -31.39
N ALA A 118 39.64 21.98 -30.63
CA ALA A 118 39.15 20.64 -30.90
C ALA A 118 37.61 20.55 -30.83
N THR A 119 37.02 21.09 -29.77
CA THR A 119 35.55 21.15 -29.59
C THR A 119 34.89 22.02 -30.64
N ARG A 120 35.56 23.11 -31.04
CA ARG A 120 35.09 23.99 -32.11
C ARG A 120 35.08 23.25 -33.46
N GLN A 121 36.13 22.50 -33.78
CA GLN A 121 36.22 21.71 -35.02
C GLN A 121 35.17 20.60 -35.06
N GLU A 122 34.95 19.88 -33.96
CA GLU A 122 33.92 18.85 -33.85
C GLU A 122 32.52 19.43 -34.06
N LEU A 123 32.21 20.54 -33.40
CA LEU A 123 30.92 21.25 -33.56
C LEU A 123 30.72 21.75 -34.99
N LEU A 124 31.75 22.34 -35.62
CA LEU A 124 31.67 22.81 -37.01
C LEU A 124 31.55 21.66 -38.02
N SER A 125 32.17 20.51 -37.74
CA SER A 125 32.04 19.29 -38.55
C SER A 125 30.61 18.76 -38.51
N PHE A 126 30.02 18.66 -37.32
CA PHE A 126 28.62 18.29 -37.14
C PHE A 126 27.67 19.29 -37.85
N LEU A 127 27.88 20.60 -37.65
CA LEU A 127 27.04 21.66 -38.21
C LEU A 127 27.17 21.86 -39.73
N SER A 128 28.23 21.34 -40.35
CA SER A 128 28.43 21.40 -41.81
C SER A 128 27.85 20.19 -42.55
N GLY A 129 27.26 19.23 -41.83
CA GLY A 129 26.73 18.00 -42.42
C GLY A 129 27.80 17.04 -42.91
N ALA A 130 29.05 17.18 -42.43
CA ALA A 130 30.16 16.31 -42.81
C ALA A 130 30.14 14.92 -42.14
N GLN A 131 29.14 14.66 -41.28
CA GLN A 131 28.80 13.33 -40.76
C GLN A 131 27.45 12.92 -41.35
N GLY A 132 27.48 12.61 -42.64
CA GLY A 132 26.53 11.77 -43.36
C GLY A 132 27.29 10.64 -44.03
#